data_AF-A0A417YIX7-F1
#
_entry.id   AF-A0A417YIX7-F1
#
_cell.length_a   1.000
_cell.length_b   1.000
_cell.length_c   1.000
_cell.angle_alpha   90.00
_cell.angle_beta   90.00
_cell.angle_gamma   90.00
#
_symmetry.space_group_name_H-M   'P 1'
#
loop_
_entity.id
_entity.type
_entity.pdbx_description
1 polymer ?
#
loop_
_entity_poly.entity_id
_entity_poly.type
_entity_poly.pdbx_seq_one_letter_code
_entity_poly.pdbx_strand_id
1 'polypeptide(L)'
;MILHAFIAEFRRNIIEFKRYPTEFISQVFLVVVIFYGLFLGGKYITGGEVFGDRLSGVVIGYVMWVLVLDAIGSMGYTISEESKNGNLEQVFLSPLGATTVLFVRNLANLVYLMFFILIVVVFIMVLTGHYLSLSIMNLIPLLMAVGIAIGIGYIVASMTIIFKRTDQFLNMIQFALLFVIMTPFTDFGGNWSLVAIIVPFAPMVGLLKEMIINDSSLLETSLLFWWSCINLIIWLGVGVFTFRLANKRARKMGTLGHY
;
A
#
# COMPACT_ATOMS: atom_id res chain seq x y z
N MET A 1 -1.68 15.70 22.02
CA MET A 1 -2.91 15.20 21.35
C MET A 1 -2.59 14.15 20.28
N ILE A 2 -1.79 14.44 19.24
CA ILE A 2 -1.46 13.48 18.16
C ILE A 2 -0.83 12.18 18.69
N LEU A 3 0.18 12.27 19.57
CA LEU A 3 0.81 11.08 20.16
C LEU A 3 -0.19 10.21 20.94
N HIS A 4 -1.13 10.83 21.65
CA HIS A 4 -2.13 10.08 22.41
C HIS A 4 -3.11 9.37 21.48
N ALA A 5 -3.52 10.02 20.39
CA ALA A 5 -4.33 9.40 19.35
C ALA A 5 -3.57 8.24 18.69
N PHE A 6 -2.29 8.40 18.39
CA PHE A 6 -1.46 7.32 17.84
C PHE A 6 -1.39 6.12 18.77
N ILE A 7 -1.12 6.33 20.07
CA ILE A 7 -1.06 5.25 21.06
C ILE A 7 -2.44 4.56 21.19
N ALA A 8 -3.53 5.32 21.16
CA ALA A 8 -4.88 4.77 21.22
C ALA A 8 -5.21 3.90 20.01
N GLU A 9 -4.93 4.39 18.80
CA GLU A 9 -5.11 3.66 17.54
C GLU A 9 -4.21 2.42 17.48
N PHE A 10 -2.95 2.53 17.88
CA PHE A 10 -2.02 1.40 17.95
C PHE A 10 -2.49 0.33 18.94
N ARG A 11 -2.99 0.74 20.11
CA ARG A 11 -3.59 -0.17 21.08
C ARG A 11 -4.85 -0.83 20.54
N ARG A 12 -5.69 -0.11 19.77
CA ARG A 12 -6.87 -0.70 19.11
C ARG A 12 -6.44 -1.83 18.17
N ASN A 13 -5.47 -1.57 17.31
CA ASN A 13 -4.96 -2.57 16.36
C ASN A 13 -4.42 -3.83 17.08
N ILE A 14 -3.70 -3.68 18.19
CA ILE A 14 -3.23 -4.84 18.99
C ILE A 14 -4.40 -5.63 19.58
N ILE A 15 -5.43 -4.94 20.07
CA ILE A 15 -6.61 -5.60 20.65
C ILE A 15 -7.37 -6.35 19.56
N GLU A 16 -7.58 -5.75 18.40
CA GLU A 16 -8.21 -6.37 17.24
C GLU A 16 -7.44 -7.62 16.80
N PHE A 17 -6.13 -7.50 16.61
CA PHE A 17 -5.27 -8.64 16.26
C PHE A 17 -5.38 -9.81 17.25
N LYS A 18 -5.42 -9.52 18.57
CA LYS A 18 -5.56 -10.54 19.61
C LYS A 18 -6.96 -11.16 19.67
N ARG A 19 -8.00 -10.40 19.31
CA ARG A 19 -9.39 -10.86 19.35
C ARG A 19 -9.80 -11.62 18.09
N TYR A 20 -9.23 -11.26 16.94
CA TYR A 20 -9.57 -11.82 15.64
C TYR A 20 -8.34 -12.45 14.95
N PRO A 21 -7.63 -13.40 15.60
CA PRO A 21 -6.47 -14.04 14.99
C PRO A 21 -6.82 -14.81 13.71
N THR A 22 -8.05 -15.30 13.61
CA THR A 22 -8.56 -16.00 12.42
C THR A 22 -8.60 -15.10 11.19
N GLU A 23 -8.86 -13.80 11.36
CA GLU A 23 -8.85 -12.83 10.26
C GLU A 23 -7.44 -12.70 9.69
N PHE A 24 -6.45 -12.49 10.55
CA PHE A 24 -5.04 -12.43 10.17
C PHE A 24 -4.58 -13.72 9.48
N ILE A 25 -4.86 -14.88 10.07
CA ILE A 25 -4.48 -16.19 9.50
C ILE A 25 -5.12 -16.38 8.12
N SER A 26 -6.40 -16.02 7.98
CA SER A 26 -7.12 -16.14 6.70
C SER A 26 -6.54 -15.19 5.66
N GLN A 27 -6.19 -13.96 6.03
CA GLN A 27 -5.57 -12.98 5.15
C GLN A 27 -4.20 -13.48 4.65
N VAL A 28 -3.34 -13.97 5.56
CA VAL A 28 -2.03 -14.55 5.20
C VAL A 28 -2.22 -15.76 4.28
N PHE A 29 -3.11 -16.69 4.67
CA PHE A 29 -3.39 -17.88 3.88
C PHE A 29 -3.84 -17.54 2.46
N LEU A 30 -4.82 -16.64 2.32
CA LEU A 30 -5.37 -16.24 1.03
C LEU A 30 -4.28 -15.66 0.12
N VAL A 31 -3.49 -14.72 0.63
CA VAL A 31 -2.40 -14.07 -0.12
C VAL A 31 -1.35 -15.09 -0.54
N VAL A 32 -0.90 -15.93 0.38
CA VAL A 32 0.11 -16.96 0.09
C VAL A 32 -0.40 -17.98 -0.94
N VAL A 33 -1.64 -18.45 -0.82
CA VAL A 33 -2.24 -19.41 -1.75
C VAL A 33 -2.40 -18.81 -3.15
N ILE A 34 -2.83 -17.55 -3.25
CA ILE A 34 -2.93 -16.84 -4.54
C ILE A 34 -1.55 -16.77 -5.21
N PHE A 35 -0.52 -16.35 -4.48
CA PHE A 35 0.84 -16.31 -5.03
C PHE A 35 1.32 -17.68 -5.46
N TYR A 36 1.15 -18.70 -4.62
CA TYR A 36 1.59 -20.05 -4.92
C TYR A 36 0.87 -20.64 -6.14
N GLY A 37 -0.42 -20.34 -6.30
CA GLY A 37 -1.18 -20.69 -7.50
C GLY A 37 -0.62 -20.02 -8.76
N LEU A 38 -0.29 -18.73 -8.69
CA LEU A 38 0.37 -18.00 -9.79
C LEU A 38 1.74 -18.59 -10.11
N PHE A 39 2.53 -18.94 -9.09
CA PHE A 39 3.83 -19.56 -9.24
C PHE A 39 3.74 -20.93 -9.94
N LEU A 40 2.84 -21.82 -9.48
CA LEU A 40 2.62 -23.13 -10.10
C LEU A 40 2.09 -23.00 -11.53
N GLY A 41 1.13 -22.10 -11.76
CA GLY A 41 0.58 -21.84 -13.09
C GLY A 41 1.65 -21.31 -14.05
N GLY A 42 2.47 -20.37 -13.60
CA GLY A 42 3.61 -19.88 -14.37
C GLY A 42 4.61 -20.99 -14.67
N LYS A 43 4.95 -21.82 -13.69
CA LYS A 43 5.86 -22.96 -13.86
C LYS A 43 5.33 -23.98 -14.87
N TYR A 44 4.02 -24.23 -14.85
CA TYR A 44 3.33 -25.11 -15.80
C TYR A 44 3.41 -24.57 -17.23
N ILE A 45 3.13 -23.29 -17.43
CA ILE A 45 3.16 -22.65 -18.76
C ILE A 45 4.59 -22.60 -19.34
N THR A 46 5.60 -22.40 -18.48
CA THR A 46 6.99 -22.19 -18.90
C THR A 46 7.83 -23.47 -19.00
N GLY A 47 7.27 -24.64 -18.67
CA GLY A 47 7.98 -25.92 -18.76
C GLY A 47 8.98 -26.19 -17.63
N GLY A 48 8.90 -25.48 -16.50
CA GLY A 48 9.57 -25.86 -15.25
C GLY A 48 10.81 -25.07 -14.82
N GLU A 49 11.56 -24.47 -15.75
CA GLU A 49 12.91 -23.92 -15.45
C GLU A 49 13.04 -22.38 -15.45
N VAL A 50 12.03 -21.63 -15.91
CA VAL A 50 12.24 -20.23 -16.33
C VAL A 50 12.25 -19.21 -15.18
N PHE A 51 12.07 -19.63 -13.93
CA PHE A 51 11.83 -18.68 -12.86
C PHE A 51 13.07 -18.05 -12.21
N GLY A 52 14.27 -18.65 -12.21
CA GLY A 52 15.55 -18.09 -11.68
C GLY A 52 15.52 -16.66 -11.08
N ASP A 53 16.20 -15.69 -11.72
CA ASP A 53 16.22 -14.28 -11.27
C ASP A 53 14.89 -13.54 -11.49
N ARG A 54 14.05 -14.04 -12.40
CA ARG A 54 12.74 -13.43 -12.71
C ARG A 54 11.75 -13.62 -11.55
N LEU A 55 11.87 -14.68 -10.79
CA LEU A 55 11.04 -15.00 -9.64
C LEU A 55 11.24 -13.98 -8.54
N SER A 56 12.49 -13.55 -8.31
CA SER A 56 12.77 -12.46 -7.37
C SER A 56 11.96 -11.22 -7.74
N GLY A 57 11.99 -10.82 -9.01
CA GLY A 57 11.20 -9.68 -9.50
C GLY A 57 9.69 -9.86 -9.31
N VAL A 58 9.16 -11.06 -9.59
CA VAL A 58 7.75 -11.39 -9.42
C VAL A 58 7.33 -11.37 -7.94
N VAL A 59 8.14 -11.94 -7.05
CA VAL A 59 7.90 -11.92 -5.60
C VAL A 59 7.91 -10.47 -5.10
N ILE A 60 8.92 -9.68 -5.47
CA ILE A 60 9.05 -8.26 -5.08
C ILE A 60 7.82 -7.48 -5.52
N GLY A 61 7.42 -7.62 -6.79
CA GLY A 61 6.26 -6.91 -7.32
C GLY A 61 4.96 -7.35 -6.63
N TYR A 62 4.79 -8.66 -6.37
CA TYR A 62 3.59 -9.17 -5.70
C TYR A 62 3.48 -8.66 -4.26
N VAL A 63 4.58 -8.69 -3.53
CA VAL A 63 4.70 -8.19 -2.16
C VAL A 63 4.42 -6.69 -2.11
N MET A 64 4.99 -5.92 -3.03
CA MET A 64 4.69 -4.49 -3.17
C MET A 64 3.21 -4.26 -3.48
N TRP A 65 2.62 -5.06 -4.37
CA TRP A 65 1.21 -4.95 -4.72
C TRP A 65 0.30 -5.21 -3.52
N VAL A 66 0.50 -6.30 -2.79
CA VAL A 66 -0.25 -6.63 -1.56
C VAL A 66 -0.14 -5.51 -0.52
N LEU A 67 1.08 -5.02 -0.28
CA LEU A 67 1.35 -3.93 0.65
C LEU A 67 0.57 -2.66 0.29
N VAL A 68 0.63 -2.27 -0.99
CA VAL A 68 0.00 -1.06 -1.49
C VAL A 68 -1.53 -1.19 -1.49
N LEU A 69 -2.07 -2.35 -1.84
CA LEU A 69 -3.50 -2.62 -1.83
C LEU A 69 -4.12 -2.40 -0.45
N ASP A 70 -3.53 -3.01 0.57
CA ASP A 70 -4.01 -2.90 1.95
C ASP A 70 -3.94 -1.43 2.42
N ALA A 71 -2.80 -0.79 2.22
CA ALA A 71 -2.59 0.59 2.64
C ALA A 71 -3.56 1.58 1.96
N ILE A 72 -3.78 1.48 0.65
CA ILE A 72 -4.74 2.35 -0.07
C ILE A 72 -6.17 2.05 0.35
N GLY A 73 -6.53 0.76 0.41
CA GLY A 73 -7.88 0.32 0.74
C GLY A 73 -8.31 0.76 2.14
N SER A 74 -7.40 0.72 3.11
CA SER A 74 -7.67 1.00 4.52
C SER A 74 -8.43 2.30 4.74
N MET A 75 -8.06 3.41 4.08
CA MET A 75 -8.73 4.70 4.23
C MET A 75 -10.13 4.72 3.62
N GLY A 76 -10.30 4.13 2.45
CA GLY A 76 -11.59 4.07 1.77
C GLY A 76 -12.59 3.21 2.55
N TYR A 77 -12.16 2.01 2.96
CA TYR A 77 -12.98 1.11 3.76
C TYR A 77 -13.30 1.70 5.14
N THR A 78 -12.33 2.32 5.82
CA THR A 78 -12.58 3.00 7.11
C THR A 78 -13.68 4.05 6.99
N ILE A 79 -13.63 4.91 5.97
CA ILE A 79 -14.68 5.93 5.77
C ILE A 79 -16.02 5.30 5.41
N SER A 80 -16.01 4.29 4.55
CA SER A 80 -17.20 3.53 4.15
C SER A 80 -17.86 2.87 5.36
N GLU A 81 -17.07 2.31 6.27
CA GLU A 81 -17.55 1.65 7.49
C GLU A 81 -18.05 2.66 8.55
N GLU A 82 -17.29 3.71 8.84
CA GLU A 82 -17.71 4.77 9.78
C GLU A 82 -18.99 5.48 9.30
N SER A 83 -19.16 5.58 7.98
CA SER A 83 -20.39 6.05 7.33
C SER A 83 -21.56 5.10 7.58
N LYS A 84 -21.39 3.80 7.32
CA LYS A 84 -22.42 2.77 7.57
C LYS A 84 -22.80 2.67 9.06
N ASN A 85 -21.85 2.94 9.95
CA ASN A 85 -22.05 2.90 11.40
C ASN A 85 -22.60 4.23 11.98
N GLY A 86 -22.81 5.27 11.17
CA GLY A 86 -23.33 6.57 11.63
C GLY A 86 -22.33 7.41 12.44
N ASN A 87 -21.06 7.02 12.49
CA ASN A 87 -20.01 7.68 13.28
C ASN A 87 -19.17 8.67 12.47
N LEU A 88 -19.40 8.74 11.16
CA LEU A 88 -18.62 9.59 10.26
C LEU A 88 -18.61 11.06 10.72
N GLU A 89 -19.73 11.59 11.19
CA GLU A 89 -19.80 12.97 11.69
C GLU A 89 -18.86 13.18 12.90
N GLN A 90 -18.81 12.23 13.84
CA GLN A 90 -17.94 12.30 15.01
C GLN A 90 -16.46 12.31 14.64
N VAL A 91 -16.07 11.49 13.66
CA VAL A 91 -14.69 11.48 13.14
C VAL A 91 -14.31 12.84 12.54
N PHE A 92 -15.24 13.50 11.87
CA PHE A 92 -15.01 14.80 11.25
C PHE A 92 -15.07 15.96 12.26
N LEU A 93 -15.81 15.81 13.35
CA LEU A 93 -15.87 16.78 14.46
C LEU A 93 -14.71 16.62 15.46
N SER A 94 -13.90 15.58 15.33
CA SER A 94 -12.69 15.38 16.15
C SER A 94 -11.80 16.63 16.15
N PRO A 95 -11.25 17.04 17.31
CA PRO A 95 -10.39 18.23 17.42
C PRO A 95 -9.09 18.11 16.59
N LEU A 96 -8.69 16.90 16.22
CA LEU A 96 -7.52 16.66 15.35
C LEU A 96 -7.83 16.88 13.85
N GLY A 97 -9.12 16.88 13.48
CA GLY A 97 -9.58 16.92 12.09
C GLY A 97 -9.40 15.60 11.35
N ALA A 98 -10.29 15.32 10.40
CA ALA A 98 -10.34 14.04 9.67
C ALA A 98 -9.01 13.67 8.98
N THR A 99 -8.28 14.64 8.43
CA THR A 99 -6.99 14.38 7.77
C THR A 99 -5.97 13.81 8.76
N THR A 100 -5.78 14.46 9.91
CA THR A 100 -4.81 13.99 10.91
C THR A 100 -5.23 12.66 11.52
N VAL A 101 -6.53 12.45 11.76
CA VAL A 101 -7.05 11.18 12.29
C VAL A 101 -6.74 10.03 11.34
N LEU A 102 -7.05 10.18 10.04
CA LEU A 102 -6.76 9.14 9.04
C LEU A 102 -5.26 8.90 8.90
N PHE A 103 -4.43 9.95 8.93
CA PHE A 103 -2.98 9.81 8.91
C PHE A 103 -2.47 8.98 10.10
N VAL A 104 -2.92 9.32 11.32
CA VAL A 104 -2.50 8.66 12.55
C VAL A 104 -2.95 7.20 12.58
N ARG A 105 -4.18 6.90 12.12
CA ARG A 105 -4.69 5.54 11.96
C ARG A 105 -3.79 4.70 11.05
N ASN A 106 -3.45 5.23 9.88
CA ASN A 106 -2.56 4.55 8.93
C ASN A 106 -1.15 4.36 9.50
N LEU A 107 -0.62 5.38 10.17
CA LEU A 107 0.69 5.30 10.84
C LEU A 107 0.70 4.21 11.92
N ALA A 108 -0.37 4.09 12.70
CA ALA A 108 -0.53 3.05 13.72
C ALA A 108 -0.68 1.65 13.09
N ASN A 109 -1.27 1.55 11.90
CA ASN A 109 -1.41 0.29 11.18
C ASN A 109 -0.10 -0.19 10.52
N LEU A 110 0.91 0.68 10.36
CA LEU A 110 2.17 0.32 9.72
C LEU A 110 2.84 -0.91 10.33
N VAL A 111 2.84 -1.02 11.66
CA VAL A 111 3.48 -2.15 12.33
C VAL A 111 2.77 -3.47 12.01
N TYR A 112 1.43 -3.46 12.01
CA TYR A 112 0.63 -4.60 11.60
C TYR A 112 0.91 -4.96 10.14
N LEU A 113 0.89 -3.97 9.26
CA LEU A 113 1.12 -4.15 7.83
C LEU A 113 2.52 -4.72 7.52
N MET A 114 3.56 -4.20 8.18
CA MET A 114 4.94 -4.67 8.01
C MET A 114 5.15 -6.06 8.63
N PHE A 115 4.47 -6.38 9.72
CA PHE A 115 4.49 -7.73 10.29
C PHE A 115 3.76 -8.73 9.39
N PHE A 116 2.59 -8.35 8.87
CA PHE A 116 1.81 -9.12 7.91
C PHE A 116 2.64 -9.44 6.66
N ILE A 117 3.26 -8.42 6.04
CA ILE A 117 4.01 -8.62 4.81
C ILE A 117 5.28 -9.46 5.03
N LEU A 118 5.94 -9.32 6.18
CA LEU A 118 7.07 -10.16 6.56
C LEU A 118 6.67 -11.64 6.61
N ILE A 119 5.55 -11.94 7.26
CA ILE A 119 5.04 -13.32 7.34
C ILE A 119 4.70 -13.86 5.95
N VAL A 120 4.01 -13.09 5.12
CA VAL A 120 3.70 -13.47 3.73
C VAL A 120 4.97 -13.79 2.94
N VAL A 121 5.99 -12.93 3.01
CA VAL A 121 7.27 -13.15 2.30
C VAL A 121 7.97 -14.42 2.79
N VAL A 122 7.99 -14.68 4.09
CA VAL A 122 8.57 -15.91 4.65
C VAL A 122 7.87 -17.15 4.11
N PHE A 123 6.53 -17.18 4.11
CA PHE A 123 5.78 -18.31 3.55
C PHE A 123 6.02 -18.49 2.05
N ILE A 124 6.07 -17.40 1.28
CA ILE A 124 6.39 -17.45 -0.15
C ILE A 124 7.77 -18.06 -0.39
N MET A 125 8.80 -17.64 0.36
CA MET A 125 10.15 -18.20 0.23
C MET A 125 10.18 -19.69 0.56
N VAL A 126 9.51 -20.11 1.63
CA VAL A 126 9.45 -21.52 2.04
C VAL A 126 8.73 -22.38 1.00
N LEU A 127 7.60 -21.92 0.46
CA LEU A 127 6.80 -22.70 -0.51
C LEU A 127 7.42 -22.76 -1.90
N THR A 128 8.11 -21.70 -2.32
CA THR A 128 8.79 -21.66 -3.62
C THR A 128 10.19 -22.28 -3.58
N GLY A 129 10.79 -22.39 -2.39
CA GLY A 129 12.19 -22.76 -2.22
C GLY A 129 13.17 -21.66 -2.67
N HIS A 130 12.67 -20.45 -2.96
CA HIS A 130 13.45 -19.33 -3.47
C HIS A 130 13.62 -18.28 -2.37
N TYR A 131 14.83 -18.17 -1.84
CA TYR A 131 15.14 -17.29 -0.72
C TYR A 131 15.73 -15.97 -1.20
N LEU A 132 15.11 -14.86 -0.78
CA LEU A 132 15.59 -13.52 -1.07
C LEU A 132 16.58 -13.06 0.01
N SER A 133 17.66 -12.38 -0.41
CA SER A 133 18.54 -11.67 0.52
C SER A 133 17.85 -10.39 0.99
N LEU A 134 17.24 -10.43 2.17
CA LEU A 134 16.55 -9.29 2.75
C LEU A 134 17.46 -8.57 3.75
N SER A 135 17.77 -7.31 3.45
CA SER A 135 18.46 -6.40 4.38
C SER A 135 17.45 -5.47 5.05
N ILE A 136 17.81 -4.95 6.22
CA ILE A 136 17.03 -3.91 6.92
C ILE A 136 16.84 -2.67 6.03
N MET A 137 17.78 -2.41 5.12
CA MET A 137 17.71 -1.28 4.19
C MET A 137 16.56 -1.42 3.17
N ASN A 138 16.14 -2.65 2.89
CA ASN A 138 15.04 -2.94 1.96
C ASN A 138 13.69 -2.45 2.51
N LEU A 139 13.61 -2.14 3.82
CA LEU A 139 12.43 -1.51 4.42
C LEU A 139 12.22 -0.08 3.92
N ILE A 140 13.27 0.62 3.44
CA ILE A 140 13.17 2.00 2.99
C ILE A 140 12.21 2.15 1.78
N PRO A 141 12.43 1.47 0.64
CA PRO A 141 11.48 1.54 -0.48
C PRO A 141 10.08 1.04 -0.11
N LEU A 142 9.95 0.07 0.80
CA LEU A 142 8.64 -0.40 1.30
C LEU A 142 7.91 0.69 2.08
N LEU A 143 8.58 1.36 3.02
CA LEU A 143 7.99 2.47 3.79
C LEU A 143 7.63 3.65 2.89
N MET A 144 8.47 3.96 1.89
CA MET A 144 8.15 4.97 0.89
C MET A 144 6.91 4.59 0.07
N ALA A 145 6.79 3.32 -0.33
CA ALA A 145 5.60 2.83 -1.01
C ALA A 145 4.35 2.97 -0.12
N VAL A 146 4.42 2.66 1.18
CA VAL A 146 3.29 2.92 2.08
C VAL A 146 2.98 4.42 2.18
N GLY A 147 3.99 5.29 2.16
CA GLY A 147 3.79 6.73 2.09
C GLY A 147 3.00 7.18 0.85
N ILE A 148 3.32 6.64 -0.34
CA ILE A 148 2.53 6.88 -1.56
C ILE A 148 1.12 6.31 -1.40
N ALA A 149 0.99 5.10 -0.85
CA ALA A 149 -0.28 4.44 -0.64
C ALA A 149 -1.20 5.26 0.28
N ILE A 150 -0.65 5.92 1.30
CA ILE A 150 -1.37 6.91 2.13
C ILE A 150 -1.85 8.09 1.28
N GLY A 151 -0.99 8.60 0.38
CA GLY A 151 -1.36 9.64 -0.58
C GLY A 151 -2.54 9.24 -1.48
N ILE A 152 -2.44 8.08 -2.14
CA ILE A 152 -3.53 7.57 -2.98
C ILE A 152 -4.76 7.20 -2.15
N GLY A 153 -4.56 6.70 -0.92
CA GLY A 153 -5.61 6.45 0.07
C GLY A 153 -6.42 7.70 0.38
N TYR A 154 -5.78 8.88 0.44
CA TYR A 154 -6.50 10.15 0.57
C TYR A 154 -7.35 10.49 -0.65
N ILE A 155 -6.88 10.18 -1.87
CA ILE A 155 -7.67 10.36 -3.10
C ILE A 155 -8.91 9.46 -3.04
N VAL A 156 -8.73 8.20 -2.67
CA VAL A 156 -9.77 7.20 -2.45
C VAL A 156 -10.77 7.65 -1.37
N ALA A 157 -10.28 8.15 -0.25
CA ALA A 157 -11.08 8.70 0.84
C ALA A 157 -11.91 9.91 0.37
N SER A 158 -11.31 10.79 -0.43
CA SER A 158 -11.98 11.96 -1.02
C SER A 158 -13.19 11.55 -1.87
N MET A 159 -13.00 10.55 -2.72
CA MET A 159 -14.06 10.00 -3.56
C MET A 159 -15.16 9.37 -2.70
N THR A 160 -14.77 8.62 -1.66
CA THR A 160 -15.71 7.94 -0.76
C THR A 160 -16.64 8.93 -0.05
N ILE A 161 -16.10 10.06 0.43
CA ILE A 161 -16.88 11.13 1.06
C ILE A 161 -17.90 11.77 0.12
N ILE A 162 -17.54 11.94 -1.16
CA ILE A 162 -18.38 12.64 -2.15
C ILE A 162 -19.44 11.71 -2.73
N PHE A 163 -19.07 10.47 -3.07
CA PHE A 163 -19.91 9.55 -3.85
C PHE A 163 -20.64 8.49 -3.00
N LYS A 164 -20.37 8.41 -1.68
CA LYS A 164 -21.02 7.53 -0.68
C LYS A 164 -20.87 6.01 -0.88
N ARG A 165 -20.79 5.51 -2.11
CA ARG A 165 -20.63 4.10 -2.48
C ARG A 165 -19.52 3.93 -3.50
N THR A 166 -18.29 3.83 -3.02
CA THR A 166 -17.09 3.75 -3.85
C THR A 166 -16.46 2.37 -3.85
N ASP A 167 -16.94 1.40 -3.07
CA ASP A 167 -16.31 0.08 -2.89
C ASP A 167 -15.92 -0.57 -4.25
N GLN A 168 -16.82 -0.57 -5.24
CA GLN A 168 -16.52 -1.10 -6.58
C GLN A 168 -15.47 -0.28 -7.35
N PHE A 169 -15.50 1.05 -7.20
CA PHE A 169 -14.51 1.92 -7.80
C PHE A 169 -13.12 1.76 -7.15
N LEU A 170 -13.09 1.53 -5.83
CA LEU A 170 -11.86 1.20 -5.10
C LEU A 170 -11.25 -0.10 -5.61
N ASN A 171 -12.08 -1.14 -5.76
CA ASN A 171 -11.64 -2.42 -6.33
C ASN A 171 -11.07 -2.23 -7.75
N MET A 172 -11.67 -1.37 -8.58
CA MET A 172 -11.17 -1.07 -9.92
C MET A 172 -9.80 -0.38 -9.89
N ILE A 173 -9.60 0.62 -9.00
CA ILE A 173 -8.29 1.27 -8.81
C ILE A 173 -7.25 0.25 -8.34
N GLN A 174 -7.59 -0.56 -7.34
CA GLN A 174 -6.73 -1.60 -6.79
C GLN A 174 -6.30 -2.62 -7.86
N PHE A 175 -7.22 -3.01 -8.74
CA PHE A 175 -6.92 -3.88 -9.87
C PHE A 175 -6.03 -3.18 -10.92
N ALA A 176 -6.29 -1.91 -11.25
CA ALA A 176 -5.44 -1.14 -12.15
C ALA A 176 -4.01 -1.01 -11.61
N LEU A 177 -3.85 -0.86 -10.29
CA LEU A 177 -2.54 -0.77 -9.64
C LEU A 177 -1.71 -2.06 -9.74
N LEU A 178 -2.34 -3.22 -9.92
CA LEU A 178 -1.62 -4.46 -10.22
C LEU A 178 -0.76 -4.29 -11.49
N PHE A 179 -1.36 -3.77 -12.56
CA PHE A 179 -0.64 -3.57 -13.81
C PHE A 179 0.45 -2.51 -13.67
N VAL A 180 0.20 -1.46 -12.89
CA VAL A 180 1.19 -0.43 -12.62
C VAL A 180 2.41 -1.00 -11.88
N ILE A 181 2.20 -1.82 -10.86
CA ILE A 181 3.31 -2.36 -10.06
C ILE A 181 4.04 -3.49 -10.80
N MET A 182 3.32 -4.31 -11.58
CA MET A 182 3.88 -5.43 -12.34
C MET A 182 4.62 -4.99 -13.61
N THR A 183 4.34 -3.79 -14.11
CA THR A 183 5.03 -3.26 -15.31
C THR A 183 6.43 -2.79 -14.92
N PRO A 184 7.50 -3.27 -15.61
CA PRO A 184 8.88 -2.90 -15.30
C PRO A 184 9.23 -1.51 -15.87
N PHE A 185 8.59 -0.47 -15.36
CA PHE A 185 8.75 0.91 -15.86
C PHE A 185 10.20 1.40 -15.83
N THR A 186 10.99 0.96 -14.85
CA THR A 186 12.41 1.34 -14.71
C THR A 186 13.30 0.69 -15.75
N ASP A 187 12.86 -0.40 -16.38
CA ASP A 187 13.61 -1.10 -17.43
C ASP A 187 13.35 -0.45 -18.81
N PHE A 188 12.46 0.55 -18.90
CA PHE A 188 12.15 1.22 -20.15
C PHE A 188 13.23 2.23 -20.56
N GLY A 189 13.78 2.05 -21.76
CA GLY A 189 14.79 2.94 -22.34
C GLY A 189 14.22 4.26 -22.91
N GLY A 190 15.12 5.24 -23.12
CA GLY A 190 14.80 6.51 -23.78
C GLY A 190 13.86 7.42 -22.97
N ASN A 191 12.98 8.16 -23.65
CA ASN A 191 12.06 9.13 -23.04
C ASN A 191 11.00 8.46 -22.13
N TRP A 192 10.79 7.15 -22.25
CA TRP A 192 9.89 6.39 -21.39
C TRP A 192 10.41 6.24 -19.95
N SER A 193 11.72 6.44 -19.72
CA SER A 193 12.31 6.49 -18.38
C SER A 193 11.71 7.60 -17.50
N LEU A 194 11.25 8.72 -18.10
CA LEU A 194 10.59 9.81 -17.37
C LEU A 194 9.21 9.39 -16.82
N VAL A 195 8.54 8.46 -17.49
CA VAL A 195 7.25 7.93 -17.03
C VAL A 195 7.44 7.17 -15.72
N ALA A 196 8.55 6.43 -15.58
CA ALA A 196 8.88 5.71 -14.34
C ALA A 196 9.03 6.63 -13.13
N ILE A 197 9.36 7.91 -13.32
CA ILE A 197 9.51 8.88 -12.23
C ILE A 197 8.14 9.37 -11.72
N ILE A 198 7.15 9.49 -12.60
CA ILE A 198 5.83 10.06 -12.29
C ILE A 198 4.85 8.97 -11.85
N VAL A 199 4.93 7.79 -12.47
CA VAL A 199 4.06 6.66 -12.16
C VAL A 199 4.21 6.28 -10.68
N PRO A 200 3.11 6.16 -9.91
CA PRO A 200 3.20 5.86 -8.50
C PRO A 200 3.84 4.47 -8.29
N PHE A 201 4.65 4.35 -7.24
CA PHE A 201 5.38 3.14 -6.82
C PHE A 201 6.49 2.67 -7.76
N ALA A 202 6.47 3.01 -9.05
CA ALA A 202 7.46 2.59 -10.04
C ALA A 202 8.93 2.78 -9.60
N PRO A 203 9.36 3.96 -9.09
CA PRO A 203 10.75 4.13 -8.69
C PRO A 203 11.09 3.32 -7.42
N MET A 204 10.14 3.06 -6.52
CA MET A 204 10.34 2.23 -5.33
C MET A 204 10.43 0.74 -5.68
N VAL A 205 9.64 0.28 -6.65
CA VAL A 205 9.72 -1.09 -7.17
C VAL A 205 11.08 -1.31 -7.81
N GLY A 206 11.54 -0.38 -8.64
CA GLY A 206 12.88 -0.44 -9.24
C GLY A 206 13.99 -0.39 -8.19
N LEU A 207 13.90 0.52 -7.21
CA LEU A 207 14.86 0.61 -6.12
C LEU A 207 14.94 -0.70 -5.32
N LEU A 208 13.80 -1.27 -4.95
CA LEU A 208 13.74 -2.54 -4.22
C LEU A 208 14.27 -3.72 -5.05
N LYS A 209 14.03 -3.72 -6.36
CA LYS A 209 14.56 -4.70 -7.31
C LYS A 209 16.08 -4.64 -7.38
N GLU A 210 16.67 -3.47 -7.55
CA GLU A 210 18.13 -3.28 -7.56
C GLU A 210 18.76 -3.75 -6.24
N MET A 211 18.16 -3.40 -5.10
CA MET A 211 18.68 -3.77 -3.78
C MET A 211 18.61 -5.28 -3.49
N ILE A 212 17.59 -5.99 -3.99
CA ILE A 212 17.39 -7.42 -3.71
C ILE A 212 18.06 -8.31 -4.76
N ILE A 213 17.99 -7.94 -6.03
CA ILE A 213 18.49 -8.79 -7.13
C ILE A 213 19.97 -8.51 -7.40
N ASN A 214 20.36 -7.24 -7.44
CA ASN A 214 21.73 -6.84 -7.78
C ASN A 214 22.59 -6.55 -6.55
N ASP A 215 22.07 -6.80 -5.33
CA ASP A 215 22.70 -6.51 -4.03
C ASP A 215 23.26 -5.08 -3.93
N SER A 216 22.64 -4.15 -4.65
CA SER A 216 23.15 -2.79 -4.80
C SER A 216 22.88 -1.97 -3.55
N SER A 217 23.86 -1.19 -3.14
CA SER A 217 23.71 -0.31 -1.98
C SER A 217 22.82 0.89 -2.31
N LEU A 218 22.20 1.50 -1.28
CA LEU A 218 21.43 2.74 -1.44
C LEU A 218 22.20 3.88 -2.09
N LEU A 219 23.54 3.89 -1.92
CA LEU A 219 24.42 4.89 -2.52
C LEU A 219 24.58 4.67 -4.03
N GLU A 220 24.72 3.40 -4.45
CA GLU A 220 24.79 3.01 -5.87
C GLU A 220 23.46 3.30 -6.57
N THR A 221 22.34 3.08 -5.90
CA THR A 221 20.99 3.36 -6.41
C THR A 221 20.49 4.76 -6.06
N SER A 222 21.38 5.72 -5.78
CA SER A 222 21.03 7.05 -5.25
C SER A 222 20.05 7.82 -6.15
N LEU A 223 20.16 7.68 -7.47
CA LEU A 223 19.23 8.30 -8.42
C LEU A 223 17.79 7.77 -8.25
N LEU A 224 17.61 6.45 -8.18
CA LEU A 224 16.31 5.81 -7.93
C LEU A 224 15.74 6.18 -6.56
N PHE A 225 16.60 6.32 -5.56
CA PHE A 225 16.22 6.81 -4.24
C PHE A 225 15.65 8.24 -4.31
N TRP A 226 16.31 9.15 -5.01
CA TRP A 226 15.80 10.52 -5.17
C TRP A 226 14.50 10.58 -5.97
N TRP A 227 14.37 9.79 -7.03
CA TRP A 227 13.11 9.66 -7.77
C TRP A 227 11.99 9.11 -6.90
N SER A 228 12.30 8.15 -6.02
CA SER A 228 11.38 7.64 -5.02
C SER A 228 10.93 8.74 -4.06
N CYS A 229 11.85 9.54 -3.52
CA CYS A 229 11.51 10.68 -2.66
C CYS A 229 10.59 11.69 -3.36
N ILE A 230 10.89 12.05 -4.62
CA ILE A 230 10.09 13.00 -5.41
C ILE A 230 8.69 12.41 -5.66
N ASN A 231 8.60 11.16 -6.09
CA ASN A 231 7.34 10.48 -6.34
C ASN A 231 6.46 10.43 -5.07
N LEU A 232 7.06 10.11 -3.91
CA LEU A 232 6.39 10.14 -2.62
C LEU A 232 5.81 11.52 -2.30
N ILE A 233 6.62 12.58 -2.41
CA ILE A 233 6.18 13.95 -2.10
C ILE A 233 5.02 14.36 -3.01
N ILE A 234 5.12 14.06 -4.30
CA ILE A 234 4.08 14.39 -5.29
C ILE A 234 2.76 13.69 -4.94
N TRP A 235 2.76 12.36 -4.81
CA TRP A 235 1.53 11.60 -4.61
C TRP A 235 0.91 11.82 -3.23
N LEU A 236 1.73 11.95 -2.18
CA LEU A 236 1.24 12.32 -0.85
C LEU A 236 0.65 13.73 -0.85
N GLY A 237 1.31 14.70 -1.50
CA GLY A 237 0.84 16.07 -1.63
C GLY A 237 -0.50 16.16 -2.37
N VAL A 238 -0.60 15.51 -3.53
CA VAL A 238 -1.83 15.44 -4.34
C VAL A 238 -2.97 14.80 -3.53
N GLY A 239 -2.69 13.70 -2.83
CA GLY A 239 -3.65 13.03 -1.96
C GLY A 239 -4.20 13.93 -0.87
N VAL A 240 -3.31 14.49 -0.05
CA VAL A 240 -3.70 15.37 1.07
C VAL A 240 -4.45 16.61 0.56
N PHE A 241 -4.01 17.19 -0.55
CA PHE A 241 -4.66 18.35 -1.17
C PHE A 241 -6.09 18.03 -1.63
N THR A 242 -6.28 16.94 -2.39
CA THR A 242 -7.59 16.51 -2.87
C THR A 242 -8.54 16.20 -1.71
N PHE A 243 -8.05 15.57 -0.65
CA PHE A 243 -8.84 15.29 0.56
C PHE A 243 -9.27 16.55 1.29
N ARG A 244 -8.40 17.55 1.42
CA ARG A 244 -8.77 18.83 2.03
C ARG A 244 -9.88 19.53 1.23
N LEU A 245 -9.82 19.50 -0.10
CA LEU A 245 -10.86 20.04 -0.96
C LEU A 245 -12.19 19.30 -0.79
N ALA A 246 -12.15 17.96 -0.82
CA ALA A 246 -13.34 17.12 -0.65
C ALA A 246 -13.98 17.31 0.73
N ASN A 247 -13.19 17.34 1.81
CA ASN A 247 -13.65 17.59 3.17
C ASN A 247 -14.32 18.97 3.30
N LYS A 248 -13.71 20.03 2.74
CA LYS A 248 -14.31 21.38 2.75
C LYS A 248 -15.64 21.40 1.99
N ARG A 249 -15.75 20.67 0.87
CA ARG A 249 -16.98 20.57 0.09
C ARG A 249 -18.06 19.80 0.83
N ALA A 250 -17.73 18.66 1.42
CA ALA A 250 -18.67 17.84 2.19
C ALA A 250 -19.28 18.59 3.38
N ARG A 251 -18.44 19.33 4.13
CA ARG A 251 -18.89 20.19 5.23
C ARG A 251 -19.86 21.27 4.77
N LYS A 252 -19.58 21.92 3.63
CA LYS A 252 -20.46 22.96 3.07
C LYS A 252 -21.81 22.42 2.60
N MET A 253 -21.85 21.19 2.10
CA MET A 253 -23.08 20.58 1.58
C MET A 253 -23.94 19.93 2.68
N GLY A 254 -23.49 19.91 3.94
CA GLY A 254 -24.22 19.26 5.03
C GLY A 254 -24.37 17.74 4.87
N THR A 255 -23.65 17.14 3.91
CA THR A 255 -23.85 15.73 3.53
C THR A 255 -23.31 14.75 4.57
N LEU A 256 -22.58 15.23 5.58
CA LEU A 256 -21.99 14.44 6.66
C LEU A 256 -23.03 13.95 7.69
N GLY A 257 -24.15 14.68 7.89
CA GLY A 257 -25.21 14.31 8.84
C GLY A 257 -26.38 13.52 8.23
N HIS A 258 -26.34 13.24 6.92
CA HIS A 258 -27.34 12.44 6.19
C HIS A 258 -26.75 11.11 5.72
N TYR A 259 -26.01 10.44 6.60
CA TYR A 259 -25.50 9.08 6.39
C TYR A 259 -26.24 8.09 7.28
#